data_AF-A0A7X7WEQ4-F1
#
_entry.id   AF-A0A7X7WEQ4-F1
#
_cell.length_a   1.000
_cell.length_b   1.000
_cell.length_c   1.000
_cell.angle_alpha   90.00
_cell.angle_beta   90.00
_cell.angle_gamma   90.00
#
_symmetry.space_group_name_H-M   'P 1'
#
loop_
_entity.id
_entity.type
_entity.pdbx_description
1 polymer ?
#
loop_
_entity_poly.entity_id
_entity_poly.type
_entity_poly.pdbx_seq_one_letter_code
_entity_poly.pdbx_strand_id
1 'polypeptide(L)'
;MKNRRAQVLIPSVLVIPSLLIFVYLLFETTKVSREKIRQQFAADSAAFIQMGDYTNFLNRTAYVNGAFPYRIFKEIFECTYGDGAELQKTDDSGSICEYKMLYEAGNFPKAYNDPEKGQPVNLDKEPKWRIEFDATHRPGINKPHEQIQVEDELIFIRDEQASKIFIFWDPAIETYKKYAQVYSVLGTVEESQMSVFERLTEKMNFFKKSFYLNAATKECLDNPELCGNDGLTLGQPNFKKWQRGSDMKSHFIKRIKFWALHMKTGMGFGYDRVKTNPPLEMPAPGLFQLTTVSSDVLRKIGQGYQIYQTWEPGSNYFNVNLTQFANCQPYSAKPCVHATITSQCPALNTDSNNCVWPNPTPKYQTRLYP
;
A
#
# COMPACT_ATOMS: atom_id res chain seq x y z
N MET A 1 1.06 -58.45 66.63
CA MET A 1 0.58 -57.56 65.54
C MET A 1 1.38 -56.25 65.62
N LYS A 2 2.66 -56.23 65.23
CA LYS A 2 3.18 -55.80 63.90
C LYS A 2 2.78 -54.37 63.49
N ASN A 3 3.66 -53.42 63.83
CA ASN A 3 4.10 -52.25 63.04
C ASN A 3 3.16 -51.73 61.92
N ARG A 4 2.02 -51.11 62.29
CA ARG A 4 1.21 -50.31 61.35
C ARG A 4 1.65 -48.85 61.20
N ARG A 5 2.57 -48.35 62.03
CA ARG A 5 3.09 -46.97 61.92
C ARG A 5 3.98 -46.77 60.68
N ALA A 6 4.72 -47.80 60.25
CA ALA A 6 5.55 -47.72 59.05
C ALA A 6 4.73 -47.67 57.74
N GLN A 7 3.51 -48.24 57.72
CA GLN A 7 2.64 -48.24 56.54
C GLN A 7 1.95 -46.89 56.27
N VAL A 8 1.81 -46.02 57.28
CA VAL A 8 1.29 -44.64 57.08
C VAL A 8 2.43 -43.67 56.76
N LEU A 9 3.63 -43.92 57.30
CA LEU A 9 4.81 -43.07 57.11
C LEU A 9 5.39 -43.15 55.69
N ILE A 10 5.44 -44.34 55.08
CA ILE A 10 6.03 -44.52 53.74
C ILE A 10 5.23 -43.77 52.64
N PRO A 11 3.88 -43.86 52.60
CA PRO A 11 3.09 -43.05 51.67
C PRO A 11 3.23 -41.56 51.93
N SER A 12 3.23 -41.09 53.19
CA SER A 12 3.30 -39.66 53.48
C SER A 12 4.69 -39.04 53.21
N VAL A 13 5.77 -39.81 53.39
CA VAL A 13 7.15 -39.39 53.04
C VAL A 13 7.37 -39.29 51.52
N LEU A 14 6.62 -40.04 50.70
CA LEU A 14 6.72 -39.94 49.24
C LEU A 14 5.65 -39.01 48.64
N VAL A 15 4.40 -39.10 49.11
CA VAL A 15 3.26 -38.36 48.56
C VAL A 15 3.37 -36.87 48.87
N ILE A 16 3.74 -36.46 50.09
CA ILE A 16 3.83 -35.04 50.43
C ILE A 16 4.93 -34.33 49.61
N PRO A 17 6.18 -34.83 49.54
CA PRO A 17 7.20 -34.22 48.68
C PRO A 17 6.85 -34.27 47.20
N SER A 18 6.24 -35.36 46.71
CA SER A 18 5.81 -35.45 45.31
C SER A 18 4.72 -34.43 44.98
N LEU A 19 3.77 -34.22 45.91
CA LEU A 19 2.70 -33.22 45.75
C LEU A 19 3.24 -31.79 45.82
N LEU A 20 4.22 -31.52 46.70
CA LEU A 20 4.93 -30.25 46.71
C LEU A 20 5.68 -30.00 45.40
N ILE A 21 6.43 -30.98 44.88
CA ILE A 21 7.10 -30.90 43.58
C ILE A 21 6.08 -30.60 42.47
N PHE A 22 4.93 -31.28 42.48
CA PHE A 22 3.88 -31.06 41.50
C PHE A 22 3.30 -29.63 41.57
N VAL A 23 3.03 -29.11 42.77
CA VAL A 23 2.58 -27.73 42.97
C VAL A 23 3.63 -26.72 42.47
N TYR A 24 4.92 -26.94 42.77
CA TYR A 24 6.01 -26.10 42.28
C TYR A 24 6.13 -26.15 40.75
N LEU A 25 5.98 -27.33 40.14
CA LEU A 25 5.97 -27.48 38.68
C LEU A 25 4.81 -26.71 38.04
N LEU A 26 3.61 -26.75 38.62
CA LEU A 26 2.47 -25.96 38.14
C LEU A 26 2.75 -24.46 38.24
N PHE A 27 3.34 -24.00 39.35
CA PHE A 27 3.69 -22.59 39.53
C PHE A 27 4.76 -22.13 38.52
N GLU A 28 5.82 -22.90 38.31
CA GLU A 28 6.85 -22.58 37.32
C GLU A 28 6.30 -22.62 35.88
N THR A 29 5.46 -23.62 35.56
CA THR A 29 4.83 -23.71 34.24
C THR A 29 3.92 -22.51 33.98
N THR A 30 3.12 -22.09 34.96
CA THR A 30 2.25 -20.91 34.82
C THR A 30 3.05 -19.62 34.69
N LYS A 31 4.17 -19.47 35.40
CA LYS A 31 5.08 -18.34 35.25
C LYS A 31 5.67 -18.26 33.84
N VAL A 32 6.21 -19.36 33.32
CA VAL A 32 6.76 -19.46 31.96
C VAL A 32 5.68 -19.21 30.91
N SER A 33 4.48 -19.79 31.10
CA SER A 33 3.34 -19.59 30.21
C SER A 33 2.90 -18.12 30.16
N ARG A 34 2.84 -17.45 31.31
CA ARG A 34 2.48 -16.02 31.38
C ARG A 34 3.51 -15.16 30.66
N GLU A 35 4.80 -15.45 30.84
CA GLU A 35 5.85 -14.71 30.16
C GLU A 35 5.83 -14.97 28.65
N LYS A 36 5.64 -16.21 28.21
CA LYS A 36 5.45 -16.53 26.78
C LYS A 36 4.28 -15.75 26.17
N ILE A 37 3.12 -15.71 26.84
CA ILE A 37 1.93 -14.97 26.37
C ILE A 37 2.25 -13.48 26.25
N ARG A 38 2.98 -12.91 27.21
CA ARG A 38 3.41 -11.51 27.17
C ARG A 38 4.35 -11.24 25.99
N GLN A 39 5.32 -12.11 25.75
CA GLN A 39 6.24 -11.99 24.61
C GLN A 39 5.49 -12.10 23.27
N GLN A 40 4.56 -13.04 23.16
CA GLN A 40 3.74 -13.21 21.97
C GLN A 40 2.89 -11.96 21.72
N PHE A 41 2.19 -11.47 22.74
CA PHE A 41 1.37 -10.26 22.63
C PHE A 41 2.20 -9.03 22.22
N ALA A 42 3.42 -8.91 22.74
CA ALA A 42 4.33 -7.83 22.38
C ALA A 42 4.78 -7.93 20.91
N ALA A 43 5.16 -9.12 20.45
CA ALA A 43 5.57 -9.36 19.07
C ALA A 43 4.40 -9.13 18.09
N ASP A 44 3.23 -9.67 18.40
CA ASP A 44 1.98 -9.51 17.64
C ASP A 44 1.58 -8.04 17.48
N SER A 45 1.59 -7.28 18.57
CA SER A 45 1.24 -5.86 18.58
C SER A 45 2.24 -5.03 17.78
N ALA A 46 3.54 -5.32 17.93
CA ALA A 46 4.60 -4.65 17.18
C ALA A 46 4.51 -4.93 15.67
N ALA A 47 4.30 -6.20 15.31
CA ALA A 47 4.11 -6.64 13.94
C ALA A 47 2.92 -5.97 13.28
N PHE A 48 1.77 -5.97 13.98
CA PHE A 48 0.52 -5.42 13.47
C PHE A 48 0.62 -3.91 13.22
N ILE A 49 1.20 -3.16 14.17
CA ILE A 49 1.40 -1.72 14.02
C ILE A 49 2.32 -1.44 12.83
N GLN A 50 3.47 -2.14 12.75
CA GLN A 50 4.44 -1.91 11.69
C GLN A 50 3.85 -2.23 10.31
N MET A 51 3.10 -3.33 10.19
CA MET A 51 2.41 -3.69 8.94
C MET A 51 1.28 -2.72 8.60
N GLY A 52 0.62 -2.13 9.61
CA GLY A 52 -0.39 -1.09 9.43
C GLY A 52 0.14 0.09 8.60
N ASP A 53 1.40 0.49 8.79
CA ASP A 53 2.02 1.57 8.01
C ASP A 53 2.12 1.23 6.52
N TYR A 54 2.51 -0.02 6.18
CA TYR A 54 2.56 -0.49 4.79
C TYR A 54 1.15 -0.57 4.17
N THR A 55 0.20 -1.15 4.90
CA THR A 55 -1.20 -1.26 4.46
C THR A 55 -1.80 0.12 4.18
N ASN A 56 -1.57 1.09 5.08
CA ASN A 56 -2.05 2.46 4.91
C ASN A 56 -1.42 3.14 3.70
N PHE A 57 -0.11 2.99 3.53
CA PHE A 57 0.60 3.52 2.36
C PHE A 57 0.03 2.94 1.05
N LEU A 58 -0.07 1.61 0.94
CA LEU A 58 -0.60 0.93 -0.25
C LEU A 58 -2.03 1.37 -0.59
N ASN A 59 -2.90 1.50 0.40
CA ASN A 59 -4.28 1.98 0.20
C ASN A 59 -4.33 3.43 -0.30
N ARG A 60 -3.47 4.30 0.25
CA ARG A 60 -3.41 5.71 -0.18
C ARG A 60 -2.85 5.83 -1.59
N THR A 61 -1.79 5.10 -1.92
CA THR A 61 -1.22 5.09 -3.28
C THR A 61 -2.21 4.52 -4.30
N ALA A 62 -2.90 3.43 -3.99
CA ALA A 62 -3.97 2.90 -4.84
C ALA A 62 -5.07 3.95 -5.09
N TYR A 63 -5.47 4.69 -4.04
CA TYR A 63 -6.48 5.74 -4.15
C TYR A 63 -6.02 6.90 -5.06
N VAL A 64 -4.78 7.37 -4.89
CA VAL A 64 -4.15 8.42 -5.72
C VAL A 64 -4.02 8.00 -7.18
N ASN A 65 -3.73 6.72 -7.45
CA ASN A 65 -3.57 6.22 -8.81
C ASN A 65 -4.87 6.11 -9.61
N GLY A 66 -5.98 5.81 -8.94
CA GLY A 66 -7.22 5.40 -9.59
C GLY A 66 -8.41 6.23 -9.21
N ALA A 67 -8.98 5.96 -8.04
CA ALA A 67 -10.28 6.49 -7.66
C ALA A 67 -10.31 8.01 -7.51
N PHE A 68 -9.24 8.62 -7.01
CA PHE A 68 -9.16 10.07 -6.87
C PHE A 68 -9.13 10.80 -8.23
N PRO A 69 -8.18 10.52 -9.15
CA PRO A 69 -8.18 11.17 -10.47
C PRO A 69 -9.47 10.87 -11.24
N TYR A 70 -9.95 9.62 -11.22
CA TYR A 70 -11.22 9.26 -11.85
C TYR A 70 -12.39 10.14 -11.38
N ARG A 71 -12.60 10.26 -10.07
CA ARG A 71 -13.72 11.02 -9.50
C ARG A 71 -13.60 12.51 -9.77
N ILE A 72 -12.41 13.09 -9.56
CA ILE A 72 -12.20 14.53 -9.76
C ILE A 72 -12.33 14.93 -11.22
N PHE A 73 -11.72 14.17 -12.14
CA PHE A 73 -11.86 14.52 -13.56
C PHE A 73 -13.27 14.33 -14.06
N LYS A 74 -14.01 13.37 -13.50
CA LYS A 74 -15.44 13.25 -13.77
C LYS A 74 -16.19 14.47 -13.24
N GLU A 75 -15.97 14.89 -12.01
CA GLU A 75 -16.60 16.09 -11.45
C GLU A 75 -16.29 17.37 -12.24
N ILE A 76 -15.05 17.52 -12.72
CA ILE A 76 -14.61 18.74 -13.40
C ILE A 76 -15.02 18.79 -14.87
N PHE A 77 -14.98 17.66 -15.59
CA PHE A 77 -15.11 17.62 -17.05
C PHE A 77 -16.35 16.88 -17.56
N GLU A 78 -17.12 16.21 -16.69
CA GLU A 78 -18.35 15.52 -17.12
C GLU A 78 -19.43 16.52 -17.47
N CYS A 79 -20.25 16.15 -18.45
CA CYS A 79 -21.28 17.00 -19.00
C CYS A 79 -22.59 16.54 -18.38
N THR A 80 -23.04 17.27 -17.38
CA THR A 80 -24.35 17.08 -16.76
C THR A 80 -25.45 17.54 -17.73
N TYR A 81 -26.58 16.82 -17.71
CA TYR A 81 -27.70 17.11 -18.58
C TYR A 81 -28.17 18.56 -18.41
N GLY A 82 -28.07 19.35 -19.49
CA GLY A 82 -28.57 20.72 -19.54
C GLY A 82 -27.53 21.82 -19.28
N ASP A 83 -26.28 21.48 -18.95
CA ASP A 83 -25.28 22.48 -18.54
C ASP A 83 -24.49 23.11 -19.70
N GLY A 84 -24.80 22.73 -20.95
CA GLY A 84 -24.15 23.32 -22.14
C GLY A 84 -22.65 23.04 -22.27
N ALA A 85 -22.08 22.19 -21.41
CA ALA A 85 -20.66 21.84 -21.35
C ALA A 85 -20.20 20.86 -22.44
N GLU A 86 -21.05 20.57 -23.43
CA GLU A 86 -20.71 19.65 -24.51
C GLU A 86 -20.03 20.38 -25.65
N LEU A 87 -18.94 19.81 -26.15
CA LEU A 87 -18.24 20.33 -27.31
C LEU A 87 -18.94 19.86 -28.58
N GLN A 88 -19.27 20.80 -29.46
CA GLN A 88 -19.92 20.48 -30.73
C GLN A 88 -18.94 19.79 -31.68
N LYS A 89 -19.39 18.74 -32.37
CA LYS A 89 -18.59 18.10 -33.42
C LYS A 89 -18.68 18.88 -34.72
N THR A 90 -17.62 18.83 -35.52
CA THR A 90 -17.52 19.59 -36.78
C THR A 90 -18.28 18.94 -37.94
N ASP A 91 -18.69 17.69 -37.81
CA ASP A 91 -19.41 16.90 -38.82
C ASP A 91 -20.93 16.87 -38.59
N ASP A 92 -21.45 17.73 -37.71
CA ASP A 92 -22.85 17.78 -37.28
C ASP A 92 -23.39 16.46 -36.71
N SER A 93 -22.52 15.49 -36.37
CA SER A 93 -22.92 14.21 -35.76
C SER A 93 -23.29 14.32 -34.27
N GLY A 94 -23.48 15.54 -33.78
CA GLY A 94 -23.86 15.88 -32.41
C GLY A 94 -22.72 16.52 -31.62
N SER A 95 -22.67 16.21 -30.33
CA SER A 95 -21.73 16.77 -29.37
C SER A 95 -20.96 15.66 -28.65
N ILE A 96 -19.86 16.03 -27.99
CA ILE A 96 -19.07 15.12 -27.15
C ILE A 96 -18.71 15.83 -25.86
N CYS A 97 -18.67 15.05 -24.78
CA CYS A 97 -18.26 15.59 -23.51
C CYS A 97 -16.73 15.71 -23.39
N GLU A 98 -16.25 16.78 -22.75
CA GLU A 98 -14.81 16.97 -22.46
C GLU A 98 -14.22 15.76 -21.72
N TYR A 99 -14.93 15.23 -20.72
CA TYR A 99 -14.50 14.04 -19.97
C TYR A 99 -14.22 12.85 -20.89
N LYS A 100 -15.16 12.54 -21.80
CA LYS A 100 -15.02 11.43 -22.75
C LYS A 100 -13.87 11.66 -23.72
N MET A 101 -13.78 12.87 -24.28
CA MET A 101 -12.70 13.26 -25.19
C MET A 101 -11.32 13.11 -24.54
N LEU A 102 -11.15 13.59 -23.31
CA LEU A 102 -9.86 13.52 -22.60
C LEU A 102 -9.53 12.10 -22.15
N TYR A 103 -10.52 11.30 -21.75
CA TYR A 103 -10.33 9.90 -21.43
C TYR A 103 -9.83 9.10 -22.65
N GLU A 104 -10.50 9.25 -23.80
CA GLU A 104 -10.13 8.58 -25.05
C GLU A 104 -8.72 8.98 -25.52
N ALA A 105 -8.25 10.18 -25.18
CA ALA A 105 -6.87 10.61 -25.43
C ALA A 105 -5.83 9.93 -24.51
N GLY A 106 -6.27 9.23 -23.46
CA GLY A 106 -5.43 8.55 -22.46
C GLY A 106 -4.98 9.47 -21.31
N ASN A 107 -5.67 10.59 -21.05
CA ASN A 107 -5.18 11.59 -20.10
C ASN A 107 -5.28 11.18 -18.64
N PHE A 108 -6.32 10.43 -18.28
CA PHE A 108 -6.60 9.97 -16.90
C PHE A 108 -7.31 8.61 -16.91
N PRO A 109 -7.33 7.88 -15.79
CA PRO A 109 -8.02 6.59 -15.72
C PRO A 109 -9.51 6.76 -15.44
N LYS A 110 -10.33 5.82 -15.93
CA LYS A 110 -11.78 5.77 -15.75
C LYS A 110 -12.22 4.38 -15.28
N ALA A 111 -13.28 4.34 -14.49
CA ALA A 111 -13.91 3.08 -14.11
C ALA A 111 -14.48 2.34 -15.34
N TYR A 112 -14.38 1.02 -15.32
CA TYR A 112 -15.03 0.17 -16.30
C TYR A 112 -16.55 0.32 -16.19
N ASN A 113 -17.24 0.43 -17.32
CA ASN A 113 -18.69 0.66 -17.41
C ASN A 113 -19.18 1.93 -16.68
N ASP A 114 -18.34 2.96 -16.59
CA ASP A 114 -18.74 4.25 -16.06
C ASP A 114 -19.86 4.89 -16.92
N PRO A 115 -21.03 5.28 -16.33
CA PRO A 115 -22.13 5.86 -17.08
C PRO A 115 -21.78 7.27 -17.56
N GLU A 116 -22.04 7.53 -18.84
CA GLU A 116 -21.92 8.87 -19.42
C GLU A 116 -22.90 9.84 -18.74
N LYS A 117 -22.49 11.10 -18.55
CA LYS A 117 -23.34 12.18 -18.01
C LYS A 117 -23.91 11.92 -16.61
N GLY A 118 -23.28 11.03 -15.86
CA GLY A 118 -23.72 10.59 -14.54
C GLY A 118 -22.73 10.97 -13.44
N GLN A 119 -23.09 10.65 -12.20
CA GLN A 119 -22.16 10.68 -11.08
C GLN A 119 -21.17 9.49 -11.16
N PRO A 120 -19.98 9.58 -10.54
CA PRO A 120 -19.05 8.45 -10.48
C PRO A 120 -19.71 7.22 -9.85
N VAL A 121 -19.51 6.05 -10.46
CA VAL A 121 -20.01 4.77 -9.92
C VAL A 121 -19.43 4.51 -8.54
N ASN A 122 -20.28 4.05 -7.60
CA ASN A 122 -19.82 3.53 -6.33
C ASN A 122 -19.29 2.09 -6.51
N LEU A 123 -17.98 1.92 -6.34
CA LEU A 123 -17.29 0.63 -6.48
C LEU A 123 -17.08 -0.10 -5.14
N ASP A 124 -17.59 0.41 -4.01
CA ASP A 124 -17.30 -0.13 -2.68
C ASP A 124 -17.71 -1.60 -2.54
N LYS A 125 -18.75 -2.04 -3.26
CA LYS A 125 -19.21 -3.44 -3.28
C LYS A 125 -18.38 -4.34 -4.18
N GLU A 126 -17.62 -3.78 -5.12
CA GLU A 126 -16.81 -4.57 -6.04
C GLU A 126 -15.56 -5.11 -5.34
N PRO A 127 -15.22 -6.40 -5.51
CA PRO A 127 -14.00 -6.96 -4.92
C PRO A 127 -12.74 -6.31 -5.51
N LYS A 128 -12.79 -5.88 -6.77
CA LYS A 128 -11.66 -5.32 -7.50
C LYS A 128 -12.14 -4.15 -8.34
N TRP A 129 -11.50 -3.00 -8.19
CA TRP A 129 -11.84 -1.79 -8.94
C TRP A 129 -11.10 -1.82 -10.28
N ARG A 130 -11.88 -1.89 -11.36
CA ARG A 130 -11.35 -1.79 -12.72
C ARG A 130 -11.33 -0.33 -13.12
N ILE A 131 -10.27 0.38 -12.76
CA ILE A 131 -10.05 1.78 -13.12
C ILE A 131 -8.75 1.84 -13.90
N GLU A 132 -8.83 2.19 -15.19
CA GLU A 132 -7.70 2.09 -16.12
C GLU A 132 -7.70 3.25 -17.12
N PHE A 133 -6.52 3.59 -17.66
CA PHE A 133 -6.42 4.56 -18.77
C PHE A 133 -6.91 3.93 -20.07
N ASP A 134 -7.29 4.77 -21.04
CA ASP A 134 -7.39 4.29 -22.41
C ASP A 134 -6.00 3.95 -22.96
N ALA A 135 -5.77 2.66 -23.22
CA ALA A 135 -4.50 2.14 -23.68
C ALA A 135 -4.23 2.37 -25.18
N THR A 136 -5.24 2.78 -25.96
CA THR A 136 -5.13 3.04 -27.41
C THR A 136 -4.02 4.03 -27.73
N HIS A 137 -3.77 4.94 -26.79
CA HIS A 137 -2.97 6.12 -26.98
C HIS A 137 -1.82 6.27 -25.98
N ARG A 138 -1.75 5.33 -25.02
CA ARG A 138 -0.66 5.19 -24.03
C ARG A 138 -0.38 3.70 -23.82
N PRO A 139 0.17 2.99 -24.84
CA PRO A 139 0.41 1.57 -24.73
C PRO A 139 1.35 1.28 -23.57
N GLY A 140 0.99 0.29 -22.74
CA GLY A 140 1.81 -0.09 -21.59
C GLY A 140 1.50 0.66 -20.30
N ILE A 141 0.67 1.72 -20.30
CA ILE A 141 0.37 2.45 -19.06
C ILE A 141 -0.38 1.59 -18.04
N ASN A 142 -1.26 0.69 -18.49
CA ASN A 142 -2.01 -0.24 -17.63
C ASN A 142 -1.25 -1.54 -17.33
N LYS A 143 0.09 -1.53 -17.45
CA LYS A 143 0.94 -2.69 -17.13
C LYS A 143 1.45 -2.61 -15.69
N PRO A 144 1.82 -3.75 -15.06
CA PRO A 144 2.42 -3.75 -13.74
C PRO A 144 3.78 -3.04 -13.72
N HIS A 145 4.29 -2.78 -12.51
CA HIS A 145 5.52 -2.02 -12.26
C HIS A 145 6.70 -2.37 -13.17
N GLU A 146 6.96 -3.65 -13.40
CA GLU A 146 8.11 -4.13 -14.16
C GLU A 146 8.01 -3.86 -15.68
N GLN A 147 6.79 -3.60 -16.17
CA GLN A 147 6.47 -3.51 -17.60
C GLN A 147 5.86 -2.16 -17.99
N ILE A 148 5.56 -1.31 -17.01
CA ILE A 148 4.90 -0.04 -17.25
C ILE A 148 5.79 0.91 -18.06
N GLN A 149 5.17 1.56 -19.04
CA GLN A 149 5.80 2.58 -19.87
C GLN A 149 4.98 3.85 -19.77
N VAL A 150 5.62 4.93 -19.33
CA VAL A 150 5.03 6.26 -19.29
C VAL A 150 5.88 7.14 -20.17
N GLU A 151 5.27 7.66 -21.24
CA GLU A 151 5.93 8.55 -22.19
C GLU A 151 6.27 9.89 -21.53
N ASP A 152 7.42 10.46 -21.92
CA ASP A 152 7.87 11.78 -21.45
C ASP A 152 6.98 12.92 -21.99
N GLU A 153 6.28 12.71 -23.11
CA GLU A 153 5.36 13.68 -23.72
C GLU A 153 3.92 13.15 -23.71
N LEU A 154 2.98 13.95 -23.22
CA LEU A 154 1.54 13.69 -23.33
C LEU A 154 0.95 14.49 -24.48
N ILE A 155 0.23 13.82 -25.38
CA ILE A 155 -0.65 14.49 -26.34
C ILE A 155 -2.03 14.64 -25.67
N PHE A 156 -2.24 15.77 -25.00
CA PHE A 156 -3.42 16.04 -24.17
C PHE A 156 -4.71 16.22 -24.99
N ILE A 157 -4.63 16.94 -26.10
CA ILE A 157 -5.68 16.98 -27.12
C ILE A 157 -5.02 16.64 -28.45
N ARG A 158 -5.55 15.65 -29.16
CA ARG A 158 -4.97 15.14 -30.41
C ARG A 158 -5.42 15.95 -31.62
N ASP A 159 -4.62 15.95 -32.68
CA ASP A 159 -4.99 16.62 -33.94
C ASP A 159 -6.30 16.08 -34.52
N GLU A 160 -6.49 14.75 -34.47
CA GLU A 160 -7.74 14.11 -34.88
C GLU A 160 -8.95 14.62 -34.10
N GLN A 161 -8.80 14.86 -32.80
CA GLN A 161 -9.85 15.43 -31.96
C GLN A 161 -10.11 16.89 -32.33
N ALA A 162 -9.06 17.71 -32.46
CA ALA A 162 -9.18 19.11 -32.89
C ALA A 162 -9.72 19.28 -34.32
N SER A 163 -9.65 18.23 -35.15
CA SER A 163 -10.25 18.22 -36.49
C SER A 163 -11.73 17.87 -36.50
N LYS A 164 -12.23 17.19 -35.46
CA LYS A 164 -13.59 16.66 -35.35
C LYS A 164 -14.45 17.39 -34.32
N ILE A 165 -13.83 18.19 -33.45
CA ILE A 165 -14.46 18.83 -32.29
C ILE A 165 -14.10 20.31 -32.31
N PHE A 166 -15.10 21.17 -32.08
CA PHE A 166 -14.90 22.61 -31.91
C PHE A 166 -14.30 22.93 -30.54
N ILE A 167 -13.01 22.59 -30.36
CA ILE A 167 -12.23 22.94 -29.17
C ILE A 167 -11.32 24.13 -29.48
N PHE A 168 -11.69 25.29 -28.94
CA PHE A 168 -10.92 26.53 -29.15
C PHE A 168 -9.70 26.61 -28.23
N TRP A 169 -8.73 27.42 -28.64
CA TRP A 169 -7.47 27.60 -27.94
C TRP A 169 -7.63 28.01 -26.46
N ASP A 170 -8.49 28.98 -26.17
CA ASP A 170 -8.69 29.48 -24.80
C ASP A 170 -9.32 28.41 -23.88
N PRO A 171 -10.44 27.74 -24.26
CA PRO A 171 -10.95 26.58 -23.52
C PRO A 171 -9.91 25.47 -23.35
N ALA A 172 -9.14 25.14 -24.40
CA ALA A 172 -8.11 24.10 -24.32
C ALA A 172 -7.04 24.42 -23.25
N ILE A 173 -6.64 25.69 -23.13
CA ILE A 173 -5.73 26.16 -22.08
C ILE A 173 -6.36 26.01 -20.70
N GLU A 174 -7.63 26.36 -20.52
CA GLU A 174 -8.32 26.23 -19.23
C GLU A 174 -8.43 24.76 -18.80
N THR A 175 -8.83 23.88 -19.72
CA THR A 175 -8.92 22.44 -19.51
C THR A 175 -7.56 21.84 -19.14
N TYR A 176 -6.49 22.26 -19.84
CA TYR A 176 -5.11 21.90 -19.48
C TYR A 176 -4.71 22.38 -18.08
N LYS A 177 -5.02 23.63 -17.71
CA LYS A 177 -4.68 24.17 -16.38
C LYS A 177 -5.32 23.36 -15.26
N LYS A 178 -6.60 23.01 -15.41
CA LYS A 178 -7.32 22.15 -14.45
C LYS A 178 -6.67 20.76 -14.36
N TYR A 179 -6.33 20.17 -15.50
CA TYR A 179 -5.60 18.90 -15.55
C TYR A 179 -4.27 18.94 -14.80
N ALA A 180 -3.44 19.94 -15.10
CA ALA A 180 -2.14 20.13 -14.46
C ALA A 180 -2.28 20.39 -12.95
N GLN A 181 -3.29 21.16 -12.53
CA GLN A 181 -3.57 21.43 -11.13
C GLN A 181 -3.88 20.14 -10.36
N VAL A 182 -4.79 19.30 -10.86
CA VAL A 182 -5.17 18.04 -10.22
C VAL A 182 -3.96 17.12 -10.06
N TYR A 183 -3.21 16.89 -11.13
CA TYR A 183 -2.04 16.00 -11.06
C TYR A 183 -0.88 16.58 -10.25
N SER A 184 -0.73 17.91 -10.18
CA SER A 184 0.24 18.55 -9.28
C SER A 184 -0.13 18.31 -7.81
N VAL A 185 -1.40 18.44 -7.46
CA VAL A 185 -1.89 18.15 -6.10
C VAL A 185 -1.69 16.68 -5.77
N LEU A 186 -2.04 15.77 -6.69
CA LEU A 186 -1.83 14.33 -6.51
C LEU A 186 -0.36 13.97 -6.30
N GLY A 187 0.54 14.57 -7.08
CA GLY A 187 1.99 14.40 -6.91
C GLY A 187 2.47 14.85 -5.54
N THR A 188 2.02 16.01 -5.05
CA THR A 188 2.35 16.51 -3.71
C THR A 188 1.80 15.61 -2.60
N VAL A 189 0.58 15.09 -2.77
CA VAL A 189 -0.02 14.15 -1.82
C VAL A 189 0.82 12.87 -1.76
N GLU A 190 1.14 12.27 -2.90
CA GLU A 190 1.93 11.04 -2.98
C GLU A 190 3.34 11.22 -2.41
N GLU A 191 4.02 12.33 -2.74
CA GLU A 191 5.34 12.64 -2.19
C GLU A 191 5.29 12.78 -0.65
N SER A 192 4.24 13.41 -0.13
CA SER A 192 4.03 13.52 1.31
C SER A 192 3.76 12.16 1.96
N GLN A 193 2.97 11.29 1.32
CA GLN A 193 2.72 9.92 1.80
C GLN A 193 4.00 9.11 1.83
N MET A 194 4.80 9.20 0.76
CA MET A 194 6.08 8.51 0.64
C MET A 194 7.05 8.97 1.73
N SER A 195 7.19 10.28 1.94
CA SER A 195 8.05 10.85 2.99
C SER A 195 7.65 10.38 4.39
N VAL A 196 6.34 10.38 4.70
CA VAL A 196 5.83 9.83 5.96
C VAL A 196 6.15 8.35 6.08
N PHE A 197 5.83 7.54 5.06
CA PHE A 197 6.11 6.11 5.06
C PHE A 197 7.60 5.81 5.26
N GLU A 198 8.48 6.51 4.55
CA GLU A 198 9.93 6.36 4.65
C GLU A 198 10.46 6.68 6.05
N ARG A 199 9.84 7.63 6.76
CA ARG A 199 10.17 7.99 8.15
C ARG A 199 9.61 6.99 9.16
N LEU A 200 8.39 6.48 8.96
CA LEU A 200 7.77 5.48 9.83
C LEU A 200 8.50 4.13 9.76
N THR A 201 8.96 3.76 8.57
CA THR A 201 9.69 2.51 8.32
C THR A 201 11.20 2.63 8.55
N GLU A 202 11.72 3.84 8.83
CA GLU A 202 13.12 4.03 9.15
C GLU A 202 13.48 3.26 10.43
N LYS A 203 14.39 2.29 10.31
CA LYS A 203 14.83 1.39 11.39
C LYS A 203 13.70 0.60 12.08
N MET A 204 12.49 0.59 11.50
CA MET A 204 11.28 -0.02 12.08
C MET A 204 11.04 0.43 13.54
N ASN A 205 11.18 1.74 13.78
CA ASN A 205 11.10 2.31 15.13
C ASN A 205 9.77 2.02 15.83
N PHE A 206 8.65 1.95 15.09
CA PHE A 206 7.34 1.62 15.68
C PHE A 206 7.28 0.18 16.16
N PHE A 207 7.84 -0.76 15.41
CA PHE A 207 7.99 -2.14 15.86
C PHE A 207 8.75 -2.20 17.19
N LYS A 208 9.97 -1.63 17.23
CA LYS A 208 10.82 -1.66 18.43
C LYS A 208 10.16 -1.01 19.65
N LYS A 209 9.54 0.16 19.46
CA LYS A 209 8.84 0.89 20.54
C LYS A 209 7.62 0.11 21.05
N SER A 210 6.80 -0.41 20.15
CA SER A 210 5.63 -1.21 20.53
C SER A 210 6.05 -2.48 21.27
N PHE A 211 7.09 -3.16 20.79
CA PHE A 211 7.62 -4.33 21.45
C PHE A 211 8.15 -3.99 22.85
N TYR A 212 8.99 -2.96 22.97
CA TYR A 212 9.54 -2.49 24.26
C TYR A 212 8.45 -2.21 25.31
N LEU A 213 7.39 -1.50 24.92
CA LEU A 213 6.29 -1.14 25.82
C LEU A 213 5.52 -2.35 26.35
N ASN A 214 5.41 -3.42 25.56
CA ASN A 214 4.61 -4.60 25.91
C ASN A 214 5.45 -5.72 26.54
N ALA A 215 6.67 -5.95 26.04
CA ALA A 215 7.56 -7.01 26.49
C ALA A 215 8.15 -6.70 27.86
N ALA A 216 8.62 -5.46 28.08
CA ALA A 216 9.28 -4.97 29.29
C ALA A 216 10.05 -6.06 30.08
N THR A 217 10.91 -6.78 29.35
CA THR A 217 11.87 -7.75 29.89
C THR A 217 13.05 -7.01 30.47
N LYS A 218 13.78 -7.64 31.39
CA LYS A 218 15.02 -7.07 31.93
C LYS A 218 16.03 -6.77 30.82
N GLU A 219 16.20 -7.69 29.86
CA GLU A 219 17.09 -7.50 28.71
C GLU A 219 16.74 -6.25 27.89
N CYS A 220 15.45 -6.02 27.62
CA CYS A 220 14.97 -4.83 26.93
C CYS A 220 15.13 -3.54 27.74
N LEU A 221 14.95 -3.59 29.07
CA LEU A 221 15.13 -2.44 29.95
C LEU A 221 16.61 -2.05 30.06
N ASP A 222 17.49 -3.05 30.13
CA ASP A 222 18.94 -2.86 30.23
C ASP A 222 19.55 -2.45 28.87
N ASN A 223 18.96 -2.88 27.74
CA ASN A 223 19.43 -2.56 26.37
C ASN A 223 18.25 -2.14 25.45
N PRO A 224 17.69 -0.93 25.62
CA PRO A 224 16.49 -0.49 24.89
C PRO A 224 16.65 -0.49 23.35
N GLU A 225 17.85 -0.23 22.85
CA GLU A 225 18.17 -0.15 21.42
C GLU A 225 18.16 -1.51 20.69
N LEU A 226 18.43 -2.59 21.42
CA LEU A 226 18.40 -3.96 20.92
C LEU A 226 17.03 -4.62 21.08
N CYS A 227 16.13 -4.02 21.87
CA CYS A 227 14.81 -4.55 22.14
C CYS A 227 13.98 -4.70 20.85
N GLY A 228 13.45 -5.91 20.62
CA GLY A 228 12.66 -6.25 19.43
C GLY A 228 13.47 -6.42 18.14
N ASN A 229 14.81 -6.39 18.21
CA ASN A 229 15.65 -6.51 17.00
C ASN A 229 15.62 -7.90 16.39
N ASP A 230 15.42 -8.94 17.20
CA ASP A 230 15.27 -10.31 16.72
C ASP A 230 14.06 -10.44 15.79
N GLY A 231 12.90 -9.88 16.18
CA GLY A 231 11.69 -9.89 15.34
C GLY A 231 11.84 -9.18 13.99
N LEU A 232 12.90 -8.38 13.80
CA LEU A 232 13.22 -7.70 12.55
C LEU A 232 14.32 -8.39 11.73
N THR A 233 15.12 -9.23 12.37
CA THR A 233 16.35 -9.80 11.78
C THR A 233 16.29 -11.32 11.63
N LEU A 234 15.56 -12.00 12.49
CA LEU A 234 15.35 -13.45 12.45
C LEU A 234 14.12 -13.78 11.59
N GLY A 235 14.22 -14.88 10.86
CA GLY A 235 13.20 -15.29 9.89
C GLY A 235 13.55 -14.89 8.45
N GLN A 236 12.73 -15.34 7.52
CA GLN A 236 12.69 -14.85 6.14
C GLN A 236 11.25 -14.97 5.61
N PRO A 237 10.74 -14.00 4.85
CA PRO A 237 11.35 -12.68 4.62
C PRO A 237 11.25 -11.79 5.87
N ASN A 238 12.20 -10.87 6.01
CA ASN A 238 12.22 -9.86 7.08
C ASN A 238 11.56 -8.56 6.64
N PHE A 239 11.10 -7.76 7.62
CA PHE A 239 10.72 -6.38 7.36
C PHE A 239 11.90 -5.61 6.76
N LYS A 240 11.70 -5.03 5.58
CA LYS A 240 12.64 -4.11 4.96
C LYS A 240 11.94 -2.82 4.58
N LYS A 241 12.62 -1.69 4.78
CA LYS A 241 12.18 -0.42 4.20
C LYS A 241 12.17 -0.57 2.67
N TRP A 242 11.07 -0.17 2.04
CA TRP A 242 10.97 -0.16 0.60
C TRP A 242 11.76 1.00 0.01
N GLN A 243 12.49 0.73 -1.06
CA GLN A 243 13.33 1.70 -1.72
C GLN A 243 12.60 2.42 -2.85
N ARG A 244 12.68 3.75 -2.85
CA ARG A 244 12.21 4.59 -3.95
C ARG A 244 13.05 4.32 -5.21
N GLY A 245 12.40 4.28 -6.36
CA GLY A 245 12.98 3.99 -7.67
C GLY A 245 13.03 2.49 -8.02
N SER A 246 13.14 1.60 -7.02
CA SER A 246 13.23 0.14 -7.24
C SER A 246 11.98 -0.60 -6.75
N ASP A 247 11.71 -0.61 -5.44
CA ASP A 247 10.52 -1.26 -4.89
C ASP A 247 9.24 -0.46 -5.24
N MET A 248 9.38 0.86 -5.38
CA MET A 248 8.29 1.80 -5.69
C MET A 248 8.76 2.86 -6.68
N LYS A 249 7.96 3.18 -7.69
CA LYS A 249 8.32 4.18 -8.71
C LYS A 249 7.12 5.05 -9.08
N SER A 250 7.27 6.35 -8.86
CA SER A 250 6.37 7.39 -9.37
C SER A 250 6.72 7.71 -10.82
N HIS A 251 5.71 7.89 -11.65
CA HIS A 251 5.85 8.17 -13.07
C HIS A 251 5.35 9.57 -13.37
N PHE A 252 6.12 10.28 -14.21
CA PHE A 252 5.91 11.70 -14.50
C PHE A 252 5.92 11.93 -16.00
N ILE A 253 5.19 12.96 -16.44
CA ILE A 253 5.22 13.48 -17.79
C ILE A 253 6.03 14.77 -17.79
N LYS A 254 6.96 14.91 -18.72
CA LYS A 254 7.86 16.07 -18.81
C LYS A 254 7.34 17.16 -19.74
N ARG A 255 6.54 16.78 -20.74
CA ARG A 255 6.04 17.70 -21.76
C ARG A 255 4.57 17.44 -22.07
N ILE A 256 3.82 18.50 -22.32
CA ILE A 256 2.41 18.42 -22.73
C ILE A 256 2.23 19.14 -24.05
N LYS A 257 1.60 18.44 -24.99
CA LYS A 257 1.24 18.95 -26.30
C LYS A 257 -0.27 18.88 -26.47
N PHE A 258 -0.88 19.95 -26.97
CA PHE A 258 -2.29 19.92 -27.34
C PHE A 258 -2.53 20.66 -28.65
N TRP A 259 -3.56 20.20 -29.37
CA TRP A 259 -4.08 20.80 -30.59
C TRP A 259 -5.42 21.46 -30.30
N ALA A 260 -5.68 22.63 -30.88
CA ALA A 260 -6.94 23.34 -30.75
C ALA A 260 -7.19 24.26 -31.95
N LEU A 261 -8.40 24.78 -32.06
CA LEU A 261 -8.80 25.76 -33.07
C LEU A 261 -8.49 27.18 -32.62
N HIS A 262 -7.89 27.96 -33.50
CA HIS A 262 -7.69 29.39 -33.33
C HIS A 262 -8.49 30.15 -34.39
N MET A 263 -9.21 31.20 -33.98
CA MET A 263 -9.94 32.04 -34.93
C MET A 263 -8.97 32.75 -35.87
N LYS A 264 -9.26 32.74 -37.17
CA LYS A 264 -8.52 33.56 -38.13
C LYS A 264 -8.80 35.03 -37.85
N THR A 265 -7.74 35.81 -37.66
CA THR A 265 -7.83 37.27 -37.61
C THR A 265 -7.82 37.84 -39.03
N GLY A 266 -8.90 38.50 -39.46
CA GLY A 266 -8.99 39.16 -40.76
C GLY A 266 -10.28 38.89 -41.54
N MET A 267 -10.28 39.21 -42.84
CA MET A 267 -11.45 39.19 -43.74
C MET A 267 -11.87 37.78 -44.21
N GLY A 268 -11.32 36.72 -43.61
CA GLY A 268 -11.67 35.33 -43.89
C GLY A 268 -12.29 34.68 -42.66
N PHE A 269 -13.58 34.35 -42.72
CA PHE A 269 -14.24 33.56 -41.68
C PHE A 269 -13.66 32.13 -41.68
N GLY A 270 -13.19 31.66 -40.53
CA GLY A 270 -12.68 30.31 -40.37
C GLY A 270 -11.75 30.13 -39.17
N TYR A 271 -11.28 28.90 -39.01
CA TYR A 271 -10.39 28.49 -37.91
C TYR A 271 -9.13 27.83 -38.46
N ASP A 272 -7.99 28.09 -37.82
CA ASP A 272 -6.77 27.33 -38.04
C ASP A 272 -6.57 26.32 -36.90
N ARG A 273 -6.18 25.10 -37.24
CA ARG A 273 -5.71 24.13 -36.24
C ARG A 273 -4.29 24.51 -35.86
N VAL A 274 -4.10 24.85 -34.60
CA VAL A 274 -2.81 25.19 -34.02
C VAL A 274 -2.45 24.19 -32.93
N LYS A 275 -1.17 24.12 -32.60
CA LYS A 275 -0.63 23.27 -31.53
C LYS A 275 0.31 24.07 -30.66
N THR A 276 0.51 23.61 -29.43
CA THR A 276 1.64 24.11 -28.63
C THR A 276 2.96 23.76 -29.31
N ASN A 277 3.73 24.79 -29.67
CA ASN A 277 5.04 24.66 -30.29
C ASN A 277 5.97 25.79 -29.79
N PRO A 278 6.96 25.50 -28.92
CA PRO A 278 7.31 24.17 -28.41
C PRO A 278 6.22 23.56 -27.50
N PRO A 279 6.24 22.23 -27.24
CA PRO A 279 5.41 21.63 -26.19
C PRO A 279 5.61 22.32 -24.84
N LEU A 280 4.58 22.31 -24.00
CA LEU A 280 4.64 22.89 -22.66
C LEU A 280 5.53 22.02 -21.77
N GLU A 281 6.59 22.59 -21.22
CA GLU A 281 7.51 21.88 -20.32
C GLU A 281 7.01 21.89 -18.88
N MET A 282 7.01 20.71 -18.25
CA MET A 282 6.67 20.55 -16.85
C MET A 282 7.93 20.73 -16.00
N PRO A 283 7.87 21.51 -14.90
CA PRO A 283 8.99 21.63 -13.96
C PRO A 283 9.43 20.26 -13.45
N ALA A 284 10.74 20.08 -13.24
CA ALA A 284 11.29 18.83 -12.71
C ALA A 284 10.63 18.46 -11.35
N PRO A 285 10.29 17.17 -11.11
CA PRO A 285 10.58 15.98 -11.92
C PRO A 285 9.62 15.73 -13.10
N GLY A 286 8.63 16.59 -13.30
CA GLY A 286 7.55 16.49 -14.27
C GLY A 286 6.18 16.51 -13.59
N LEU A 287 5.12 16.38 -14.37
CA LEU A 287 3.75 16.25 -13.87
C LEU A 287 3.46 14.81 -13.49
N PHE A 288 3.15 14.56 -12.22
CA PHE A 288 2.85 13.23 -11.70
C PHE A 288 1.70 12.56 -12.47
N GLN A 289 1.73 11.24 -12.61
CA GLN A 289 0.65 10.47 -13.23
C GLN A 289 0.14 9.35 -12.32
N LEU A 290 1.05 8.53 -11.80
CA LEU A 290 0.74 7.41 -10.92
C LEU A 290 2.03 6.89 -10.26
N THR A 291 1.90 6.13 -9.18
CA THR A 291 2.97 5.36 -8.56
C THR A 291 2.71 3.87 -8.71
N THR A 292 3.77 3.11 -9.00
CA THR A 292 3.72 1.64 -9.06
C THR A 292 4.57 1.03 -7.96
N VAL A 293 4.22 -0.18 -7.51
CA VAL A 293 4.99 -0.97 -6.55
C VAL A 293 5.33 -2.31 -7.20
N SER A 294 6.56 -2.79 -7.00
CA SER A 294 7.01 -4.05 -7.60
C SER A 294 6.14 -5.24 -7.18
N SER A 295 5.84 -6.09 -8.16
CA SER A 295 5.06 -7.31 -7.99
C SER A 295 5.72 -8.28 -6.99
N ASP A 296 7.06 -8.32 -6.93
CA ASP A 296 7.78 -9.17 -5.99
C ASP A 296 7.63 -8.70 -4.54
N VAL A 297 7.62 -7.39 -4.33
CA VAL A 297 7.40 -6.78 -3.01
C VAL A 297 5.98 -7.02 -2.54
N LEU A 298 5.01 -6.81 -3.43
CA LEU A 298 3.58 -7.03 -3.17
C LEU A 298 3.28 -8.52 -2.89
N ARG A 299 3.92 -9.43 -3.63
CA ARG A 299 3.82 -10.87 -3.37
C ARG A 299 4.37 -11.23 -1.99
N LYS A 300 5.55 -10.73 -1.64
CA LYS A 300 6.17 -10.97 -0.33
C LYS A 300 5.31 -10.48 0.83
N ILE A 301 4.78 -9.26 0.75
CA ILE A 301 3.92 -8.72 1.83
C ILE A 301 2.56 -9.44 1.90
N GLY A 302 2.06 -9.97 0.77
CA GLY A 302 0.83 -10.77 0.73
C GLY A 302 0.99 -12.17 1.33
N GLN A 303 2.13 -12.82 1.06
CA GLN A 303 2.50 -14.13 1.63
C GLN A 303 2.88 -14.03 3.10
N GLY A 304 3.52 -12.91 3.50
CA GLY A 304 3.80 -12.56 4.88
C GLY A 304 5.26 -12.49 5.25
N TYR A 305 5.54 -11.64 6.24
CA TYR A 305 6.81 -11.62 6.95
C TYR A 305 6.72 -12.54 8.17
N GLN A 306 7.77 -13.34 8.34
CA GLN A 306 7.91 -14.26 9.45
C GLN A 306 8.68 -13.54 10.56
N ILE A 307 8.07 -13.41 11.74
CA ILE A 307 8.63 -12.65 12.85
C ILE A 307 8.97 -13.64 13.95
N TYR A 308 10.25 -13.78 14.22
CA TYR A 308 10.75 -14.59 15.32
C TYR A 308 11.38 -13.69 16.38
N GLN A 309 10.80 -13.66 17.56
CA GLN A 309 11.32 -12.87 18.65
C GLN A 309 11.78 -13.78 19.78
N THR A 310 13.07 -13.74 20.09
CA THR A 310 13.63 -14.56 21.16
C THR A 310 13.41 -13.92 22.52
N TRP A 311 13.45 -14.75 23.56
CA TRP A 311 13.38 -14.31 24.95
C TRP A 311 14.10 -15.30 25.87
N GLU A 312 14.50 -14.83 27.04
CA GLU A 312 15.18 -15.65 28.04
C GLU A 312 14.26 -15.97 29.23
N PRO A 313 13.78 -17.22 29.36
CA PRO A 313 12.95 -17.64 30.50
C PRO A 313 13.74 -17.71 31.82
N GLY A 314 15.07 -17.84 31.74
CA GLY A 314 15.94 -18.07 32.90
C GLY A 314 15.83 -19.48 33.47
N SER A 315 16.42 -19.68 34.66
CA SER A 315 16.30 -20.94 35.40
C SER A 315 15.01 -20.99 36.22
N ASN A 316 14.41 -22.17 36.33
CA ASN A 316 13.31 -22.40 37.26
C ASN A 316 13.80 -22.50 38.72
N TYR A 317 12.87 -22.67 39.67
CA TYR A 317 13.18 -22.88 41.09
C TYR A 317 14.21 -24.00 41.37
N PHE A 318 14.26 -25.05 40.53
CA PHE A 318 15.19 -26.18 40.65
C PHE A 318 16.53 -25.95 39.93
N ASN A 319 16.81 -24.71 39.53
CA ASN A 319 17.99 -24.31 38.76
C ASN A 319 18.13 -25.03 37.40
N VAL A 320 17.02 -25.50 36.83
CA VAL A 320 16.97 -26.05 35.47
C VAL A 320 16.89 -24.89 34.49
N ASN A 321 17.88 -24.78 33.60
CA ASN A 321 17.94 -23.74 32.58
C ASN A 321 16.92 -24.03 31.47
N LEU A 322 15.81 -23.29 31.45
CA LEU A 322 14.73 -23.49 30.51
C LEU A 322 15.08 -23.09 29.07
N THR A 323 16.12 -22.27 28.88
CA THR A 323 16.59 -21.84 27.56
C THR A 323 17.05 -23.02 26.70
N GLN A 324 17.51 -24.11 27.30
CA GLN A 324 18.04 -25.27 26.58
C GLN A 324 16.96 -26.24 26.05
N PHE A 325 15.70 -26.08 26.47
CA PHE A 325 14.65 -27.08 26.20
C PHE A 325 13.71 -26.70 25.04
N ALA A 326 13.76 -25.47 24.54
CA ALA A 326 12.81 -24.98 23.55
C ALA A 326 13.46 -24.05 22.51
N ASN A 327 14.46 -24.55 21.78
CA ASN A 327 15.25 -23.73 20.86
C ASN A 327 14.44 -23.35 19.60
N CYS A 328 14.55 -22.10 19.16
CA CYS A 328 13.95 -21.59 17.93
C CYS A 328 14.77 -21.96 16.68
N GLN A 329 14.89 -23.25 16.37
CA GLN A 329 15.66 -23.70 15.21
C GLN A 329 14.94 -23.36 13.89
N PRO A 330 15.67 -22.94 12.83
CA PRO A 330 17.14 -22.79 12.72
C PRO A 330 17.69 -21.42 13.17
N TYR A 331 16.86 -20.51 13.68
CA TYR A 331 17.20 -19.09 13.82
C TYR A 331 17.91 -18.73 15.13
N SER A 332 17.64 -19.45 16.22
CA SER A 332 18.26 -19.18 17.51
C SER A 332 18.34 -20.44 18.39
N ALA A 333 19.35 -20.45 19.27
CA ALA A 333 19.46 -21.40 20.36
C ALA A 333 18.58 -21.02 21.57
N LYS A 334 17.95 -19.84 21.55
CA LYS A 334 17.00 -19.39 22.58
C LYS A 334 15.55 -19.76 22.20
N PRO A 335 14.64 -19.86 23.18
CA PRO A 335 13.21 -19.86 22.93
C PRO A 335 12.73 -18.61 22.22
N CYS A 336 11.74 -18.79 21.37
CA CYS A 336 11.13 -17.70 20.63
C CYS A 336 9.60 -17.79 20.62
N VAL A 337 9.00 -16.63 20.39
CA VAL A 337 7.63 -16.51 19.90
C VAL A 337 7.68 -16.23 18.40
N HIS A 338 6.62 -16.61 17.71
CA HIS A 338 6.55 -16.55 16.26
C HIS A 338 5.22 -15.94 15.85
N ALA A 339 5.22 -15.11 14.81
CA ALA A 339 4.01 -14.67 14.14
C ALA A 339 4.27 -14.50 12.64
N THR A 340 3.26 -14.77 11.82
CA THR A 340 3.25 -14.35 10.42
C THR A 340 2.34 -13.13 10.26
N ILE A 341 2.85 -12.06 9.68
CA ILE A 341 2.09 -10.84 9.42
C ILE A 341 2.04 -10.56 7.92
N THR A 342 0.86 -10.23 7.42
CA THR A 342 0.61 -10.02 5.99
C THR A 342 -0.15 -8.70 5.76
N SER A 343 0.02 -8.12 4.57
CA SER A 343 -0.90 -7.11 4.03
C SER A 343 -1.51 -7.67 2.76
N GLN A 344 -2.81 -7.94 2.78
CA GLN A 344 -3.51 -8.65 1.70
C GLN A 344 -4.61 -7.77 1.11
N CYS A 345 -4.72 -7.76 -0.21
CA CYS A 345 -5.86 -7.19 -0.92
C CYS A 345 -6.63 -8.29 -1.66
N PRO A 346 -7.82 -7.98 -2.22
CA PRO A 346 -8.63 -8.96 -2.96
C PRO A 346 -7.92 -9.64 -4.15
N ALA A 347 -6.81 -9.07 -4.65
CA ALA A 347 -6.02 -9.63 -5.74
C ALA A 347 -4.87 -10.57 -5.31
N LEU A 348 -4.83 -11.03 -4.05
CA LEU A 348 -3.78 -11.89 -3.50
C LEU A 348 -3.44 -13.09 -4.43
N ASN A 349 -4.46 -13.82 -4.87
CA ASN A 349 -4.30 -15.06 -5.63
C ASN A 349 -4.19 -14.87 -7.15
N THR A 350 -4.47 -13.67 -7.65
CA THR A 350 -4.63 -13.42 -9.10
C THR A 350 -3.49 -12.58 -9.66
N ASP A 351 -3.11 -11.51 -8.96
CA ASP A 351 -2.15 -10.51 -9.48
C ASP A 351 -0.98 -10.28 -8.53
N SER A 352 -0.49 -11.33 -7.84
CA SER A 352 0.61 -11.20 -6.87
C SER A 352 0.32 -10.15 -5.78
N ASN A 353 -0.92 -10.11 -5.28
CA ASN A 353 -1.35 -9.14 -4.26
C ASN A 353 -1.25 -7.68 -4.73
N ASN A 354 -1.42 -7.43 -6.02
CA ASN A 354 -1.33 -6.10 -6.60
C ASN A 354 -2.70 -5.44 -6.79
N CYS A 355 -3.00 -4.52 -5.88
CA CYS A 355 -4.14 -3.61 -5.93
C CYS A 355 -3.71 -2.14 -5.96
N VAL A 356 -2.43 -1.85 -6.26
CA VAL A 356 -1.94 -0.47 -6.40
C VAL A 356 -2.07 -0.01 -7.85
N TRP A 357 -1.62 -0.85 -8.79
CA TRP A 357 -1.70 -0.61 -10.23
C TRP A 357 -1.40 -1.91 -10.99
N PRO A 358 -2.20 -2.37 -11.95
CA PRO A 358 -3.13 -1.59 -12.80
C PRO A 358 -4.59 -1.56 -12.36
N ASN A 359 -4.97 -2.27 -11.29
CA ASN A 359 -6.34 -2.26 -10.78
C ASN A 359 -6.37 -1.63 -9.38
N PRO A 360 -6.28 -0.30 -9.28
CA PRO A 360 -6.16 0.42 -8.02
C PRO A 360 -7.39 0.19 -7.12
N THR A 361 -7.24 -0.69 -6.14
CA THR A 361 -8.30 -1.12 -5.21
C THR A 361 -7.80 -0.90 -3.77
N PRO A 362 -8.18 0.20 -3.09
CA PRO A 362 -7.67 0.57 -1.76
C PRO A 362 -8.32 -0.28 -0.64
N LYS A 363 -8.12 -1.60 -0.72
CA LYS A 363 -8.70 -2.62 0.18
C LYS A 363 -7.63 -3.55 0.76
N TYR A 364 -6.39 -3.09 0.91
CA TYR A 364 -5.39 -3.80 1.68
C TYR A 364 -5.80 -3.88 3.15
N GLN A 365 -5.62 -5.05 3.74
CA GLN A 365 -5.89 -5.35 5.13
C GLN A 365 -4.68 -6.05 5.76
N THR A 366 -4.29 -5.57 6.94
CA THR A 366 -3.30 -6.25 7.77
C THR A 366 -3.92 -7.51 8.38
N ARG A 367 -3.28 -8.67 8.22
CA ARG A 367 -3.67 -9.92 8.89
C ARG A 367 -2.49 -10.55 9.62
N LEU A 368 -2.73 -10.87 10.88
CA LEU A 368 -1.78 -11.49 11.79
C LEU A 368 -2.16 -12.95 12.04
N TYR A 369 -1.16 -13.82 12.04
CA TYR A 369 -1.26 -15.25 12.32
C TYR A 369 -0.22 -15.58 13.41
N PRO A 370 -0.61 -15.51 14.70
CA PRO A 370 0.26 -15.84 15.84
C PRO A 370 0.65 -17.32 15.92
#